data_AF-A0A0E0HB72-F1
#
_entry.id   AF-A0A0E0HB72-F1
#
_cell.length_a   1.000
_cell.length_b   1.000
_cell.length_c   1.000
_cell.angle_alpha   90.00
_cell.angle_beta   90.00
_cell.angle_gamma   90.00
#
_symmetry.space_group_name_H-M   'P 1'
#
loop_
_entity.id
_entity.type
_entity.pdbx_description
1 polymer ?
#
loop_
_entity_poly.entity_id
_entity_poly.type
_entity_poly.pdbx_seq_one_letter_code
_entity_poly.pdbx_strand_id
1 'polypeptide(L)'
;MHTYRSLYRLASTETEGVAAARASHAASPAELYWKIALPISPMPGAIRDLINPARSASQEDTDMDEVSTDAVFFLEKDLFPGSKITLHFTRGGACAMVLLRGRADAIPFASEKLPEILNQLSVPAGSRAAEDMRTTLAECEAALLGARDQAKHCVTSLEPMVEFAAASLGTRDIRAVSTEVIGTGAAETPRQEYTVEAVKPVVSVSGGNMVTCHGMPYAYAVFGCHTTTATAYAVTLAGADGTRAEALATCHGDAFPGVAEAYERVGVAAGSVPVCHIMPLGDMLWVRN
;
A
#
# COMPACT_ATOMS: atom_id res chain seq x y z
N MET A 1 -54.83 -1.38 -3.33
CA MET A 1 -55.52 -2.43 -4.08
C MET A 1 -54.47 -3.36 -4.70
N HIS A 2 -54.57 -4.64 -4.34
CA HIS A 2 -53.99 -5.88 -4.91
C HIS A 2 -52.49 -5.94 -5.29
N THR A 3 -51.58 -6.64 -4.59
CA THR A 3 -51.37 -8.09 -4.27
C THR A 3 -51.30 -9.07 -5.44
N TYR A 4 -50.15 -9.74 -5.58
CA TYR A 4 -49.90 -11.18 -5.84
C TYR A 4 -48.40 -11.44 -5.45
N ARG A 5 -47.97 -12.21 -4.42
CA ARG A 5 -48.03 -13.68 -4.14
C ARG A 5 -47.87 -14.48 -5.45
N SER A 6 -46.98 -15.44 -5.65
CA SER A 6 -46.34 -16.49 -4.85
C SER A 6 -45.19 -17.02 -5.76
N LEU A 7 -44.11 -17.64 -5.28
CA LEU A 7 -44.06 -19.10 -5.14
C LEU A 7 -42.83 -19.48 -4.29
N TYR A 8 -43.08 -19.94 -3.07
CA TYR A 8 -42.18 -20.83 -2.34
C TYR A 8 -43.00 -22.03 -1.83
N ARG A 9 -42.33 -23.19 -1.85
CA ARG A 9 -42.57 -24.47 -1.13
C ARG A 9 -43.17 -25.64 -1.92
N LEU A 10 -42.38 -26.72 -1.99
CA LEU A 10 -42.45 -27.97 -1.20
C LEU A 10 -41.23 -28.82 -1.63
N ALA A 11 -40.49 -29.58 -0.82
CA ALA A 11 -40.65 -30.05 0.55
C ALA A 11 -39.27 -30.38 1.18
N SER A 12 -39.20 -30.26 2.50
CA SER A 12 -38.27 -30.91 3.45
C SER A 12 -38.37 -32.45 3.33
N THR A 13 -37.40 -33.31 3.62
CA THR A 13 -36.49 -33.47 4.76
C THR A 13 -35.53 -34.61 4.39
N GLU A 14 -34.24 -34.51 4.72
CA GLU A 14 -33.43 -35.64 5.22
C GLU A 14 -32.16 -35.10 5.86
N THR A 15 -32.02 -35.39 7.15
CA THR A 15 -30.85 -35.15 8.00
C THR A 15 -29.82 -36.25 7.76
N GLU A 16 -28.58 -35.90 7.46
CA GLU A 16 -27.38 -36.60 7.96
C GLU A 16 -26.10 -35.81 7.65
N GLY A 17 -25.15 -35.87 8.58
CA GLY A 17 -24.10 -34.88 8.80
C GLY A 17 -23.18 -34.59 7.61
N VAL A 18 -22.96 -33.30 7.36
CA VAL A 18 -21.86 -32.83 6.52
C VAL A 18 -20.79 -32.28 7.44
N ALA A 19 -19.68 -33.02 7.53
CA ALA A 19 -18.45 -32.58 8.14
C ALA A 19 -18.13 -31.15 7.71
N ALA A 20 -17.81 -30.28 8.67
CA ALA A 20 -17.18 -29.01 8.39
C ALA A 20 -15.85 -29.29 7.68
N ALA A 21 -15.88 -29.29 6.35
CA ALA A 21 -14.67 -29.29 5.54
C ALA A 21 -13.93 -28.01 5.92
N ARG A 22 -12.81 -28.17 6.65
CA ARG A 22 -11.77 -27.15 6.68
C ARG A 22 -11.41 -26.92 5.22
N ALA A 23 -11.92 -25.84 4.63
CA ALA A 23 -11.47 -25.36 3.34
C ALA A 23 -9.97 -25.09 3.50
N SER A 24 -9.15 -26.04 3.05
CA SER A 24 -7.76 -25.78 2.74
C SER A 24 -7.80 -24.66 1.70
N HIS A 25 -7.53 -23.43 2.16
CA HIS A 25 -7.41 -22.31 1.25
C HIS A 25 -6.14 -22.58 0.45
N ALA A 26 -6.31 -23.13 -0.75
CA ALA A 26 -5.22 -23.27 -1.70
C ALA A 26 -4.61 -21.90 -1.91
N ALA A 27 -3.28 -21.82 -1.85
CA ALA A 27 -2.59 -20.55 -1.98
C ALA A 27 -2.94 -19.90 -3.33
N SER A 28 -3.23 -18.60 -3.33
CA SER A 28 -3.50 -17.89 -4.57
C SER A 28 -2.27 -17.90 -5.48
N PRO A 29 -2.41 -17.72 -6.80
CA PRO A 29 -1.26 -17.59 -7.70
C PRO A 29 -0.25 -16.53 -7.27
N ALA A 30 -0.71 -15.40 -6.70
CA ALA A 30 0.16 -14.35 -6.16
C ALA A 30 0.88 -14.78 -4.86
N GLU A 31 0.20 -15.53 -3.99
CA GLU A 31 0.85 -16.08 -2.79
C GLU A 31 1.92 -17.12 -3.15
N LEU A 32 1.65 -17.94 -4.16
CA LEU A 32 2.60 -18.92 -4.65
C LEU A 32 3.80 -18.22 -5.28
N TYR A 33 3.58 -17.20 -6.11
CA TYR A 33 4.66 -16.39 -6.68
C TYR A 33 5.54 -15.80 -5.58
N TRP A 34 4.96 -15.16 -4.55
CA TRP A 34 5.74 -14.58 -3.44
C TRP A 34 6.61 -15.63 -2.74
N LYS A 35 6.05 -16.79 -2.42
CA LYS A 35 6.80 -17.88 -1.75
C LYS A 35 7.95 -18.41 -2.60
N ILE A 36 7.80 -18.43 -3.93
CA ILE A 36 8.84 -18.90 -4.85
C ILE A 36 9.91 -17.82 -5.04
N ALA A 37 9.50 -16.57 -5.26
CA ALA A 37 10.40 -15.46 -5.55
C ALA A 37 11.18 -14.99 -4.31
N LEU A 38 10.57 -15.08 -3.12
CA LEU A 38 11.09 -14.54 -1.85
C LEU A 38 10.90 -15.56 -0.71
N PRO A 39 11.58 -16.72 -0.74
CA PRO A 39 11.28 -17.84 0.15
C PRO A 39 11.55 -17.58 1.64
N ILE A 40 12.39 -16.60 1.96
CA ILE A 40 12.78 -16.23 3.32
C ILE A 40 12.19 -14.88 3.77
N SER A 41 11.49 -14.18 2.89
CA SER A 41 10.81 -12.93 3.24
C SER A 41 9.36 -13.21 3.61
N PRO A 42 8.92 -12.85 4.82
CA PRO A 42 7.50 -12.88 5.15
C PRO A 42 6.75 -11.91 4.23
N MET A 43 5.55 -12.30 3.79
CA MET A 43 4.70 -11.43 3.00
C MET A 43 4.18 -10.28 3.89
N PRO A 44 4.45 -9.02 3.54
CA PRO A 44 4.02 -7.87 4.34
C PRO A 44 2.49 -7.72 4.30
N GLY A 45 1.95 -7.07 5.34
CA GLY A 45 0.52 -6.72 5.42
C GLY A 45 0.01 -6.13 4.11
N ALA A 46 0.70 -5.12 3.59
CA ALA A 46 0.36 -4.43 2.34
C ALA A 46 0.12 -5.37 1.14
N ILE A 47 0.83 -6.50 1.02
CA ILE A 47 0.63 -7.46 -0.08
C ILE A 47 -0.47 -8.47 0.23
N ARG A 48 -0.50 -9.02 1.45
CA ARG A 48 -1.55 -9.97 1.86
C ARG A 48 -2.94 -9.39 1.63
N ASP A 49 -3.04 -8.12 1.94
CA ASP A 49 -4.22 -7.27 1.84
C ASP A 49 -4.71 -7.05 0.41
N LEU A 50 -3.81 -7.00 -0.57
CA LEU A 50 -4.13 -6.87 -1.99
C LEU A 50 -4.47 -8.20 -2.66
N ILE A 51 -3.96 -9.31 -2.11
CA ILE A 51 -4.24 -10.65 -2.61
C ILE A 51 -5.65 -11.11 -2.21
N ASN A 52 -6.14 -10.66 -1.05
CA ASN A 52 -7.44 -11.09 -0.53
C ASN A 52 -8.30 -9.91 -0.03
N PRO A 53 -8.81 -9.04 -0.93
CA PRO A 53 -9.56 -7.85 -0.53
C PRO A 53 -10.91 -8.17 0.12
N ALA A 54 -11.46 -9.37 -0.13
CA ALA A 54 -12.74 -9.81 0.42
C ALA A 54 -12.71 -10.05 1.94
N ARG A 55 -11.52 -10.16 2.55
CA ARG A 55 -11.38 -10.18 4.01
C ARG A 55 -11.32 -8.79 4.64
N SER A 56 -11.13 -7.74 3.83
CA SER A 56 -10.90 -6.36 4.28
C SER A 56 -12.00 -5.37 3.88
N ALA A 57 -13.01 -5.77 3.12
CA ALA A 57 -14.10 -4.89 2.69
C ALA A 57 -15.47 -5.41 3.13
N SER A 58 -16.09 -4.71 4.08
CA SER A 58 -17.56 -4.58 4.07
C SER A 58 -17.93 -3.86 2.78
N GLN A 59 -18.80 -4.47 1.97
CA GLN A 59 -19.36 -3.84 0.78
C GLN A 59 -20.19 -2.62 1.18
N GLU A 60 -19.59 -1.44 1.15
CA GLU A 60 -20.28 -0.18 0.99
C GLU A 60 -19.59 0.57 -0.14
N ASP A 61 -20.36 1.30 -0.94
CA ASP A 61 -19.87 2.23 -1.96
C ASP A 61 -18.81 3.13 -1.31
N THR A 62 -17.54 2.78 -1.47
CA THR A 62 -16.46 3.67 -1.05
C THR A 62 -16.42 4.75 -2.10
N ASP A 63 -17.11 5.85 -1.82
CA ASP A 63 -16.52 7.15 -2.10
C ASP A 63 -15.06 7.02 -1.69
N MET A 64 -14.17 7.00 -2.68
CA MET A 64 -12.74 7.13 -2.46
C MET A 64 -12.62 8.48 -1.78
N ASP A 65 -12.76 8.57 -0.46
CA ASP A 65 -12.63 9.83 0.27
C ASP A 65 -11.21 10.36 0.05
N GLU A 66 -10.99 11.65 0.32
CA GLU A 66 -9.67 12.29 0.18
C GLU A 66 -8.56 11.30 0.55
N VAL A 67 -7.68 10.99 -0.41
CA VAL A 67 -6.34 10.52 -0.07
C VAL A 67 -5.74 11.72 0.64
N SER A 68 -6.00 11.84 1.94
CA SER A 68 -5.42 12.90 2.72
C SER A 68 -3.92 12.62 2.71
N THR A 69 -3.21 13.41 1.93
CA THR A 69 -1.78 13.68 2.08
C THR A 69 -1.54 14.53 3.33
N ASP A 70 -2.31 14.28 4.39
CA ASP A 70 -1.93 14.55 5.77
C ASP A 70 -0.88 13.49 6.17
N ALA A 71 0.14 13.30 5.33
CA ALA A 71 1.37 12.66 5.77
C ALA A 71 1.84 13.48 6.97
N VAL A 72 1.74 12.87 8.15
CA VAL A 72 2.11 13.53 9.40
C VAL A 72 3.63 13.59 9.40
N PHE A 73 4.16 14.76 9.09
CA PHE A 73 5.58 15.04 9.11
C PHE A 73 6.02 15.40 10.53
N PHE A 74 7.18 14.89 10.95
CA PHE A 74 7.78 15.15 12.24
C PHE A 74 9.31 15.13 12.13
N LEU A 75 10.01 15.65 13.13
CA LEU A 75 11.47 15.63 13.14
C LEU A 75 11.96 14.29 13.68
N GLU A 76 13.08 13.79 13.14
CA GLU A 76 13.66 12.50 13.59
C GLU A 76 13.92 12.45 15.10
N LYS A 77 14.37 13.58 15.68
CA LYS A 77 14.61 13.71 17.13
C LYS A 77 13.36 13.51 17.99
N ASP A 78 12.16 13.61 17.41
CA ASP A 78 10.88 13.45 18.11
C ASP A 78 10.36 12.00 18.02
N LEU A 79 11.07 11.11 17.31
CA LEU A 79 10.77 9.69 17.20
C LEU A 79 11.51 8.88 18.29
N PHE A 80 10.95 8.86 19.49
CA PHE A 80 11.50 8.10 20.62
C PHE A 80 10.40 7.48 21.51
N PRO A 81 10.68 6.40 22.25
CA PRO A 81 9.70 5.80 23.15
C PRO A 81 9.10 6.79 24.14
N GLY A 82 7.77 6.84 24.21
CA GLY A 82 6.99 7.77 25.03
C GLY A 82 6.56 9.05 24.30
N SER A 83 7.10 9.34 23.12
CA SER A 83 6.58 10.44 22.30
C SER A 83 5.20 10.11 21.72
N LYS A 84 4.46 11.16 21.35
CA LYS A 84 3.08 11.08 20.89
C LYS A 84 2.96 11.63 19.49
N ILE A 85 2.25 10.92 18.62
CA ILE A 85 2.02 11.31 17.23
C ILE A 85 0.53 11.13 16.93
N THR A 86 -0.12 12.15 16.41
CA THR A 86 -1.50 12.02 15.94
C THR A 86 -1.49 11.44 14.54
N LEU A 87 -2.07 10.26 14.34
CA LEU A 87 -2.07 9.54 13.07
C LEU A 87 -3.48 9.15 12.68
N HIS A 88 -3.64 8.93 11.38
CA HIS A 88 -4.83 8.41 10.75
C HIS A 88 -4.37 7.40 9.70
N PHE A 89 -4.48 6.12 9.99
CA PHE A 89 -4.12 5.10 9.02
C PHE A 89 -5.26 4.92 8.03
N THR A 90 -5.05 5.38 6.81
CA THR A 90 -5.88 5.08 5.65
C THR A 90 -5.19 4.04 4.79
N ARG A 91 -5.99 3.20 4.15
CA ARG A 91 -5.53 2.42 3.02
C ARG A 91 -5.43 3.39 1.83
N GLY A 92 -4.20 3.71 1.41
CA GLY A 92 -3.98 4.50 0.20
C GLY A 92 -4.61 3.85 -1.04
N GLY A 93 -4.64 4.57 -2.17
CA GLY A 93 -5.44 4.26 -3.36
C GLY A 93 -5.32 2.85 -4.00
N ALA A 94 -4.43 1.98 -3.50
CA ALA A 94 -4.44 0.56 -3.77
C ALA A 94 -5.40 -0.18 -2.80
N CYS A 95 -6.70 0.09 -2.87
CA CYS A 95 -7.74 -0.78 -2.28
C CYS A 95 -8.10 -1.96 -3.20
N ALA A 96 -7.41 -2.08 -4.33
CA ALA A 96 -7.77 -2.97 -5.41
C ALA A 96 -6.81 -4.15 -5.55
N MET A 97 -7.29 -5.25 -6.12
CA MET A 97 -6.54 -6.51 -6.19
C MET A 97 -5.19 -6.35 -6.89
N VAL A 98 -4.17 -7.04 -6.38
CA VAL A 98 -2.92 -7.22 -7.14
C VAL A 98 -3.16 -8.15 -8.33
N LEU A 99 -2.73 -7.71 -9.51
CA LEU A 99 -2.76 -8.54 -10.71
C LEU A 99 -1.41 -9.27 -10.85
N LEU A 100 -1.48 -10.48 -11.39
CA LEU A 100 -0.30 -11.14 -11.96
C LEU A 100 0.02 -10.53 -13.32
N ARG A 101 1.29 -10.59 -13.72
CA ARG A 101 1.82 -10.05 -14.97
C ARG A 101 0.94 -10.35 -16.18
N GLY A 102 0.56 -11.61 -16.39
CA GLY A 102 -0.25 -11.99 -17.55
C GLY A 102 -1.62 -11.31 -17.65
N ARG A 103 -2.22 -10.90 -16.52
CA ARG A 103 -3.46 -10.10 -16.52
C ARG A 103 -3.18 -8.61 -16.63
N ALA A 104 -2.13 -8.11 -15.98
CA ALA A 104 -1.75 -6.71 -16.04
C ALA A 104 -1.33 -6.31 -17.46
N ASP A 105 -0.54 -7.13 -18.14
CA ASP A 105 -0.05 -6.87 -19.51
C ASP A 105 -1.18 -6.89 -20.56
N ALA A 106 -2.33 -7.47 -20.23
CA ALA A 106 -3.52 -7.49 -21.10
C ALA A 106 -4.38 -6.21 -20.98
N ILE A 107 -4.02 -5.30 -20.06
CA ILE A 107 -4.68 -4.01 -19.88
C ILE A 107 -3.68 -2.93 -20.32
N PRO A 108 -4.02 -2.05 -21.28
CA PRO A 108 -3.15 -0.94 -21.64
C PRO A 108 -2.81 -0.07 -20.43
N PHE A 109 -1.58 0.42 -20.33
CA PHE A 109 -1.16 1.34 -19.28
C PHE A 109 -0.56 2.62 -19.88
N ALA A 110 -1.43 3.41 -20.51
CA ALA A 110 -1.08 4.68 -21.16
C ALA A 110 -2.26 5.66 -21.09
N SER A 111 -1.99 6.94 -20.86
CA SER A 111 -2.98 8.01 -20.74
C SER A 111 -3.81 8.19 -22.01
N GLU A 112 -3.19 8.02 -23.18
CA GLU A 112 -3.87 8.04 -24.49
C GLU A 112 -4.89 6.90 -24.67
N LYS A 113 -4.76 5.82 -23.90
CA LYS A 113 -5.66 4.67 -23.91
C LYS A 113 -6.70 4.72 -22.79
N LEU A 114 -6.78 5.80 -22.03
CA LEU A 114 -7.69 5.90 -20.88
C LEU A 114 -9.14 5.48 -21.20
N PRO A 115 -9.79 5.90 -22.31
CA PRO A 115 -11.14 5.45 -22.62
C PRO A 115 -11.28 3.92 -22.78
N GLU A 116 -10.28 3.26 -23.38
CA GLU A 116 -10.23 1.80 -23.55
C GLU A 116 -10.07 1.09 -22.20
N ILE A 117 -9.16 1.61 -21.36
CA ILE A 117 -8.88 1.10 -20.02
C ILE A 117 -10.14 1.19 -19.14
N LEU A 118 -10.79 2.36 -19.10
CA LEU A 118 -12.01 2.58 -18.31
C LEU A 118 -13.12 1.60 -18.72
N ASN A 119 -13.30 1.39 -20.02
CA ASN A 119 -14.26 0.42 -20.54
C ASN A 119 -13.90 -1.02 -20.15
N GLN A 120 -12.64 -1.43 -20.30
CA GLN A 120 -12.17 -2.78 -19.95
C GLN A 120 -12.30 -3.07 -18.45
N LEU A 121 -12.07 -2.06 -17.60
CA LEU A 121 -12.15 -2.17 -16.14
C LEU A 121 -13.54 -1.83 -15.58
N SER A 122 -14.51 -1.51 -16.45
CA SER A 122 -15.87 -1.11 -16.05
C SER A 122 -15.90 0.09 -15.09
N VAL A 123 -14.96 1.04 -15.25
CA VAL A 123 -14.90 2.27 -14.46
C VAL A 123 -15.70 3.37 -15.19
N PRO A 124 -16.71 3.98 -14.55
CA PRO A 124 -17.50 5.03 -15.19
C PRO A 124 -16.63 6.24 -15.59
N ALA A 125 -16.75 6.67 -16.85
CA ALA A 125 -16.10 7.89 -17.31
C ALA A 125 -16.61 9.11 -16.50
N GLY A 126 -15.69 10.00 -16.12
CA GLY A 126 -16.00 11.18 -15.30
C GLY A 126 -16.20 10.90 -13.80
N SER A 127 -16.06 9.64 -13.35
CA SER A 127 -15.98 9.32 -11.93
C SER A 127 -14.66 9.82 -11.32
N ARG A 128 -14.62 9.95 -10.00
CA ARG A 128 -13.38 10.26 -9.26
C ARG A 128 -12.28 9.21 -9.54
N ALA A 129 -12.63 7.93 -9.55
CA ALA A 129 -11.71 6.85 -9.89
C ALA A 129 -11.11 7.00 -11.30
N ALA A 130 -11.88 7.50 -12.28
CA ALA A 130 -11.36 7.74 -13.62
C ALA A 130 -10.34 8.91 -13.65
N GLU A 131 -10.55 9.96 -12.85
CA GLU A 131 -9.62 11.08 -12.75
C GLU A 131 -8.35 10.70 -11.96
N ASP A 132 -8.48 9.88 -10.93
CA ASP A 132 -7.36 9.28 -10.21
C ASP A 132 -6.49 8.43 -11.16
N MET A 133 -7.12 7.56 -11.95
CA MET A 133 -6.43 6.75 -12.97
C MET A 133 -5.71 7.61 -14.00
N ARG A 134 -6.36 8.70 -14.45
CA ARG A 134 -5.76 9.67 -15.39
C ARG A 134 -4.50 10.30 -14.80
N THR A 135 -4.57 10.76 -13.54
CA THR A 135 -3.46 11.37 -12.82
C THR A 135 -2.31 10.37 -12.67
N THR A 136 -2.60 9.14 -12.22
CA THR A 136 -1.61 8.07 -12.11
C THR A 136 -0.91 7.79 -13.44
N LEU A 137 -1.64 7.68 -14.55
CA LEU A 137 -1.04 7.46 -15.86
C LEU A 137 -0.12 8.61 -16.28
N ALA A 138 -0.57 9.85 -16.10
CA ALA A 138 0.23 11.03 -16.43
C ALA A 138 1.52 11.13 -15.59
N GLU A 139 1.46 10.84 -14.29
CA GLU A 139 2.64 10.78 -13.42
C GLU A 139 3.63 9.70 -13.87
N CYS A 140 3.12 8.51 -14.18
CA CYS A 140 3.94 7.39 -14.63
C CYS A 140 4.61 7.66 -15.98
N GLU A 141 3.92 8.32 -16.92
CA GLU A 141 4.49 8.70 -18.21
C GLU A 141 5.51 9.83 -18.08
N ALA A 142 5.26 10.83 -17.24
CA ALA A 142 6.19 11.92 -16.99
C ALA A 142 7.51 11.41 -16.40
N ALA A 143 7.45 10.37 -15.54
CA ALA A 143 8.63 9.72 -14.98
C ALA A 143 9.50 9.03 -16.06
N LEU A 144 8.91 8.52 -17.14
CA LEU A 144 9.66 7.93 -18.25
C LEU A 144 10.39 8.98 -19.11
N LEU A 145 9.83 10.19 -19.20
CA LEU A 145 10.39 11.30 -19.97
C LEU A 145 11.47 12.08 -19.20
N GLY A 146 11.42 12.05 -17.87
CA GLY A 146 12.40 12.66 -17.00
C GLY A 146 13.60 11.75 -16.77
N ALA A 147 14.65 11.88 -17.59
CA ALA A 147 15.97 11.29 -17.34
C ALA A 147 16.65 11.94 -16.12
N ARG A 148 16.12 11.68 -14.92
CA ARG A 148 16.79 11.95 -13.65
C ARG A 148 16.88 10.64 -12.88
N ASP A 149 17.99 10.50 -12.18
CA ASP A 149 18.40 9.48 -11.22
C ASP A 149 17.38 9.15 -10.09
N GLN A 150 16.18 9.73 -10.11
CA GLN A 150 15.13 9.60 -9.09
C GLN A 150 13.72 9.48 -9.69
N ALA A 151 13.58 9.20 -10.99
CA ALA A 151 12.27 8.99 -11.61
C ALA A 151 11.57 7.75 -11.01
N LYS A 152 10.29 7.88 -10.66
CA LYS A 152 9.46 6.75 -10.22
C LYS A 152 9.33 5.74 -11.36
N HIS A 153 9.66 4.48 -11.12
CA HIS A 153 9.35 3.36 -11.98
C HIS A 153 7.98 2.80 -11.61
N CYS A 154 6.98 3.03 -12.45
CA CYS A 154 5.65 2.48 -12.22
C CYS A 154 5.57 1.00 -12.60
N VAL A 155 4.96 0.20 -11.72
CA VAL A 155 4.74 -1.23 -11.90
C VAL A 155 3.27 -1.57 -11.69
N THR A 156 2.73 -2.45 -12.54
CA THR A 156 1.30 -2.79 -12.63
C THR A 156 0.96 -4.20 -12.11
N SER A 157 1.96 -4.91 -11.59
CA SER A 157 1.81 -6.26 -11.05
C SER A 157 2.88 -6.56 -10.00
N LEU A 158 2.69 -7.66 -9.27
CA LEU A 158 3.61 -8.07 -8.20
C LEU A 158 4.99 -8.44 -8.75
N GLU A 159 5.05 -9.08 -9.91
CA GLU A 159 6.29 -9.63 -10.45
C GLU A 159 7.29 -8.55 -10.89
N PRO A 160 6.91 -7.53 -11.70
CA PRO A 160 7.79 -6.41 -12.01
C PRO A 160 8.22 -5.62 -10.77
N MET A 161 7.37 -5.51 -9.74
CA MET A 161 7.74 -4.84 -8.49
C MET A 161 8.90 -5.55 -7.78
N VAL A 162 8.80 -6.88 -7.62
CA VAL A 162 9.86 -7.69 -7.01
C VAL A 162 11.12 -7.67 -7.86
N GLU A 163 10.99 -7.75 -9.19
CA GLU A 163 12.12 -7.68 -10.11
C GLU A 163 12.84 -6.32 -10.05
N PHE A 164 12.09 -5.22 -10.02
CA PHE A 164 12.65 -3.87 -9.86
C PHE A 164 13.41 -3.75 -8.53
N ALA A 165 12.79 -4.15 -7.42
CA ALA A 165 13.43 -4.11 -6.11
C ALA A 165 14.73 -4.95 -6.10
N ALA A 166 14.69 -6.18 -6.62
CA ALA A 166 15.86 -7.05 -6.68
C ALA A 166 16.98 -6.48 -7.56
N ALA A 167 16.63 -5.90 -8.72
CA ALA A 167 17.59 -5.29 -9.63
C ALA A 167 18.26 -4.06 -8.99
N SER A 168 17.47 -3.15 -8.41
CA SER A 168 17.95 -1.95 -7.74
C SER A 168 18.79 -2.26 -6.50
N LEU A 169 18.46 -3.33 -5.78
CA LEU A 169 19.22 -3.79 -4.61
C LEU A 169 20.40 -4.68 -4.99
N GLY A 170 20.52 -5.13 -6.25
CA GLY A 170 21.60 -6.00 -6.72
C GLY A 170 21.58 -7.40 -6.11
N THR A 171 20.45 -7.84 -5.56
CA THR A 171 20.30 -9.17 -4.94
C THR A 171 18.83 -9.59 -4.95
N ARG A 172 18.59 -10.91 -4.95
CA ARG A 172 17.26 -11.49 -4.71
C ARG A 172 17.01 -11.81 -3.22
N ASP A 173 18.04 -11.69 -2.40
CA ASP A 173 17.93 -11.83 -0.96
C ASP A 173 17.45 -10.52 -0.33
N ILE A 174 16.15 -10.28 -0.48
CA ILE A 174 15.46 -9.05 -0.09
C ILE A 174 14.23 -9.36 0.74
N ARG A 175 13.79 -8.37 1.52
CA ARG A 175 12.51 -8.39 2.22
C ARG A 175 11.75 -7.09 2.03
N ALA A 176 10.43 -7.18 2.04
CA ALA A 176 9.54 -6.03 2.09
C ALA A 176 9.06 -5.76 3.52
N VAL A 177 8.98 -4.48 3.89
CA VAL A 177 8.46 -3.99 5.16
C VAL A 177 7.33 -3.01 4.84
N SER A 178 6.20 -3.11 5.54
CA SER A 178 5.07 -2.18 5.42
C SER A 178 4.54 -1.83 6.80
N THR A 179 3.78 -0.74 6.89
CA THR A 179 2.95 -0.44 8.06
C THR A 179 1.82 -1.47 8.18
N GLU A 180 1.53 -1.93 9.40
CA GLU A 180 0.45 -2.87 9.70
C GLU A 180 -0.32 -2.43 10.95
N VAL A 181 -1.65 -2.36 10.85
CA VAL A 181 -2.55 -2.14 12.01
C VAL A 181 -3.02 -3.50 12.52
N ILE A 182 -2.75 -3.79 13.79
CA ILE A 182 -3.03 -5.08 14.42
C ILE A 182 -4.47 -5.14 14.90
N GLY A 183 -5.18 -6.20 14.53
CA GLY A 183 -6.38 -6.66 15.23
C GLY A 183 -7.71 -6.04 14.80
N THR A 184 -7.73 -5.05 13.92
CA THR A 184 -9.00 -4.41 13.50
C THR A 184 -9.53 -4.95 12.16
N GLY A 185 -8.66 -5.44 11.27
CA GLY A 185 -9.05 -5.81 9.89
C GLY A 185 -9.72 -4.65 9.12
N ALA A 186 -9.71 -3.45 9.70
CA ALA A 186 -10.41 -2.28 9.21
C ALA A 186 -9.57 -1.62 8.13
N ALA A 187 -10.25 -1.16 7.07
CA ALA A 187 -9.60 -0.43 5.98
C ALA A 187 -9.06 0.94 6.43
N GLU A 188 -9.51 1.44 7.58
CA GLU A 188 -9.17 2.75 8.11
C GLU A 188 -9.23 2.76 9.64
N THR A 189 -8.43 3.60 10.29
CA THR A 189 -8.53 3.88 11.73
C THR A 189 -8.95 5.33 11.93
N PRO A 190 -9.79 5.68 12.93
CA PRO A 190 -10.08 7.08 13.24
C PRO A 190 -8.80 7.85 13.54
N ARG A 191 -8.77 9.14 13.18
CA ARG A 191 -7.65 10.03 13.53
C ARG A 191 -7.53 10.13 15.05
N GLN A 192 -6.39 9.73 15.59
CA GLN A 192 -6.16 9.71 17.04
C GLN A 192 -4.69 9.85 17.41
N GLU A 193 -4.44 10.07 18.69
CA GLU A 193 -3.09 10.06 19.26
C GLU A 193 -2.59 8.63 19.47
N TYR A 194 -1.36 8.36 19.00
CA TYR A 194 -0.61 7.14 19.24
C TYR A 194 0.63 7.46 20.07
N THR A 195 0.89 6.63 21.07
CA THR A 195 2.15 6.64 21.83
C THR A 195 3.15 5.71 21.17
N VAL A 196 4.38 6.20 20.97
CA VAL A 196 5.50 5.39 20.49
C VAL A 196 5.97 4.49 21.63
N GLU A 197 5.83 3.17 21.48
CA GLU A 197 6.29 2.19 22.47
C GLU A 197 7.73 1.75 22.20
N ALA A 198 8.11 1.61 20.92
CA ALA A 198 9.45 1.19 20.50
C ALA A 198 9.83 1.78 19.14
N VAL A 199 11.13 2.01 18.95
CA VAL A 199 11.72 2.46 17.68
C VAL A 199 12.94 1.59 17.41
N LYS A 200 13.01 0.98 16.24
CA LYS A 200 14.13 0.13 15.80
C LYS A 200 14.54 0.53 14.39
N PRO A 201 15.83 0.79 14.11
CA PRO A 201 16.29 1.01 12.75
C PRO A 201 15.95 -0.20 11.87
N VAL A 202 15.41 0.05 10.68
CA VAL A 202 15.34 -0.97 9.64
C VAL A 202 16.76 -1.10 9.09
N VAL A 203 17.45 -2.16 9.51
CA VAL A 203 18.84 -2.40 9.08
C VAL A 203 18.86 -2.68 7.58
N SER A 204 19.30 -1.70 6.80
CA SER A 204 19.99 -1.95 5.54
C SER A 204 21.48 -2.08 5.87
N VAL A 205 22.18 -2.98 5.18
CA VAL A 205 23.64 -3.07 5.30
C VAL A 205 24.20 -1.65 5.05
N SER A 206 24.92 -1.12 6.03
CA SER A 206 25.37 0.27 6.15
C SER A 206 25.61 0.99 4.82
N GLY A 207 24.76 1.96 4.48
CA GLY A 207 24.89 2.78 3.27
C GLY A 207 24.34 2.16 1.98
N GLY A 208 23.59 1.06 2.07
CA GLY A 208 22.92 0.46 0.91
C GLY A 208 21.66 1.20 0.48
N ASN A 209 21.46 1.34 -0.83
CA ASN A 209 20.20 1.78 -1.42
C ASN A 209 19.04 0.93 -0.89
N MET A 210 17.90 1.55 -0.60
CA MET A 210 16.62 0.88 -0.41
C MET A 210 15.72 1.18 -1.59
N VAL A 211 14.61 0.45 -1.73
CA VAL A 211 13.58 0.76 -2.72
C VAL A 211 12.26 1.00 -2.02
N THR A 212 11.65 2.15 -2.25
CA THR A 212 10.31 2.44 -1.77
C THR A 212 9.33 2.29 -2.93
N CYS A 213 8.19 1.64 -2.69
CA CYS A 213 7.08 1.54 -3.62
C CYS A 213 5.84 2.12 -2.96
N HIS A 214 5.27 3.14 -3.61
CA HIS A 214 4.07 3.83 -3.15
C HIS A 214 2.85 3.33 -3.91
N GLY A 215 1.76 3.03 -3.21
CA GLY A 215 0.49 2.68 -3.85
C GLY A 215 -0.07 3.87 -4.62
N MET A 216 -0.28 3.71 -5.93
CA MET A 216 -0.88 4.74 -6.78
C MET A 216 -2.39 4.51 -6.91
N PRO A 217 -3.22 5.55 -6.89
CA PRO A 217 -4.66 5.39 -7.02
C PRO A 217 -5.02 4.91 -8.43
N TYR A 218 -5.53 3.68 -8.52
CA TYR A 218 -5.84 3.01 -9.78
C TYR A 218 -6.85 1.87 -9.53
N ALA A 219 -7.55 1.43 -10.59
CA ALA A 219 -8.59 0.41 -10.49
C ALA A 219 -8.08 -1.01 -10.13
N TYR A 220 -6.78 -1.23 -10.12
CA TYR A 220 -6.08 -2.39 -9.56
C TYR A 220 -4.75 -1.93 -8.96
N ALA A 221 -4.04 -2.79 -8.22
CA ALA A 221 -2.81 -2.38 -7.55
C ALA A 221 -1.73 -1.93 -8.56
N VAL A 222 -1.38 -0.65 -8.52
CA VAL A 222 -0.27 -0.03 -9.25
C VAL A 222 0.65 0.64 -8.24
N PHE A 223 1.96 0.53 -8.44
CA PHE A 223 2.93 1.16 -7.55
C PHE A 223 3.88 2.06 -8.31
N GLY A 224 4.19 3.22 -7.75
CA GLY A 224 5.31 4.06 -8.15
C GLY A 224 6.51 3.73 -7.27
N CYS A 225 7.52 3.06 -7.82
CA CYS A 225 8.70 2.62 -7.09
C CYS A 225 9.92 3.50 -7.38
N HIS A 226 10.76 3.76 -6.40
CA HIS A 226 12.03 4.46 -6.61
C HIS A 226 13.09 4.02 -5.60
N THR A 227 14.36 4.21 -5.92
CA THR A 227 15.44 4.04 -4.96
C THR A 227 15.46 5.19 -3.96
N THR A 228 15.86 4.91 -2.73
CA THR A 228 15.99 5.92 -1.67
C THR A 228 17.22 5.64 -0.81
N THR A 229 17.79 6.71 -0.27
CA THR A 229 18.85 6.71 0.75
C THR A 229 18.37 7.24 2.09
N ALA A 230 17.06 7.42 2.25
CA ALA A 230 16.44 7.82 3.51
C ALA A 230 16.78 6.84 4.64
N THR A 231 16.68 7.28 5.89
CA THR A 231 16.74 6.36 7.04
C THR A 231 15.35 5.81 7.30
N ALA A 232 15.24 4.53 7.65
CA ALA A 232 13.96 3.90 7.95
C ALA A 232 13.93 3.29 9.35
N TYR A 233 12.77 3.37 10.01
CA TYR A 233 12.54 2.85 11.36
C TYR A 233 11.25 2.02 11.41
N ALA A 234 11.32 0.85 12.06
CA ALA A 234 10.15 0.14 12.53
C ALA A 234 9.71 0.74 13.87
N VAL A 235 8.45 1.13 13.97
CA VAL A 235 7.88 1.89 15.10
C VAL A 235 6.67 1.14 15.63
N THR A 236 6.74 0.70 16.89
CA THR A 236 5.59 0.10 17.57
C THR A 236 4.75 1.20 18.20
N LEU A 237 3.46 1.24 17.87
CA LEU A 237 2.53 2.28 18.25
C LEU A 237 1.34 1.70 19.03
N ALA A 238 0.92 2.42 20.07
CA ALA A 238 -0.31 2.15 20.82
C ALA A 238 -1.24 3.38 20.79
N GLY A 239 -2.41 3.21 20.19
CA GLY A 239 -3.47 4.20 20.12
C GLY A 239 -4.24 4.32 21.43
N ALA A 240 -4.81 5.49 21.67
CA ALA A 240 -5.63 5.75 22.86
C ALA A 240 -6.88 4.86 22.94
N ASP A 241 -7.40 4.40 21.80
CA ASP A 241 -8.52 3.46 21.69
C ASP A 241 -8.13 1.98 21.87
N GLY A 242 -6.85 1.69 22.12
CA GLY A 242 -6.31 0.33 22.22
C GLY A 242 -5.86 -0.28 20.88
N THR A 243 -6.02 0.42 19.76
CA THR A 243 -5.45 0.03 18.46
C THR A 243 -3.94 -0.05 18.56
N ARG A 244 -3.35 -1.10 17.98
CA ARG A 244 -1.89 -1.26 17.90
C ARG A 244 -1.44 -1.26 16.46
N ALA A 245 -0.28 -0.69 16.18
CA ALA A 245 0.30 -0.70 14.85
C ALA A 245 1.81 -0.91 14.89
N GLU A 246 2.32 -1.69 13.94
CA GLU A 246 3.73 -1.72 13.60
C GLU A 246 3.92 -0.86 12.36
N ALA A 247 4.34 0.38 12.57
CA ALA A 247 4.47 1.37 11.52
C ALA A 247 5.90 1.43 10.97
N LEU A 248 5.99 1.73 9.68
CA LEU A 248 7.26 2.07 9.04
C LEU A 248 7.37 3.59 8.97
N ALA A 249 8.44 4.16 9.53
CA ALA A 249 8.77 5.57 9.39
C ALA A 249 9.98 5.75 8.47
N THR A 250 9.93 6.74 7.59
CA THR A 250 11.03 7.10 6.69
C THR A 250 11.44 8.54 6.94
N CYS A 251 12.74 8.78 7.06
CA CYS A 251 13.35 10.07 7.39
C CYS A 251 14.29 10.53 6.28
N HIS A 252 14.03 11.71 5.73
CA HIS A 252 14.79 12.31 4.64
C HIS A 252 15.69 13.43 5.19
N GLY A 253 17.00 13.29 4.99
CA GLY A 253 17.99 14.28 5.39
C GLY A 253 18.24 15.39 4.35
N ASP A 254 17.71 15.22 3.14
CA ASP A 254 17.81 16.15 2.03
C ASP A 254 16.45 16.76 1.66
N ALA A 255 16.50 17.93 1.03
CA ALA A 255 15.32 18.68 0.61
C ALA A 255 14.93 18.37 -0.84
N PHE A 256 14.77 17.08 -1.17
CA PHE A 256 14.30 16.71 -2.50
C PHE A 256 12.93 17.34 -2.81
N PRO A 257 12.58 17.54 -4.09
CA PRO A 257 11.37 18.28 -4.50
C PRO A 257 10.04 17.77 -3.90
N GLY A 258 9.97 16.52 -3.43
CA GLY A 258 8.80 15.96 -2.75
C GLY A 258 8.77 16.11 -1.22
N VAL A 259 9.87 16.57 -0.59
CA VAL A 259 9.98 16.74 0.87
C VAL A 259 10.09 18.22 1.24
N ALA A 260 10.34 19.12 0.29
CA ALA A 260 10.47 20.56 0.54
C ALA A 260 9.24 21.15 1.29
N GLU A 261 8.03 20.74 0.94
CA GLU A 261 6.79 21.13 1.64
C GLU A 261 6.75 20.58 3.08
N ALA A 262 7.30 19.38 3.31
CA ALA A 262 7.38 18.81 4.65
C ALA A 262 8.24 19.66 5.60
N TYR A 263 9.36 20.20 5.10
CA TYR A 263 10.22 21.12 5.86
C TYR A 263 9.47 22.39 6.28
N GLU A 264 8.66 22.95 5.39
CA GLU A 264 7.81 24.12 5.69
C GLU A 264 6.76 23.79 6.76
N ARG A 265 6.06 22.67 6.62
CA ARG A 265 5.02 22.23 7.57
C ARG A 265 5.56 21.99 8.98
N VAL A 266 6.80 21.51 9.12
CA VAL A 266 7.45 21.30 10.43
C VAL A 266 8.24 22.51 10.93
N GLY A 267 8.28 23.61 10.15
CA GLY A 267 8.89 24.88 10.56
C GLY A 267 10.41 24.87 10.65
N VAL A 268 11.10 24.08 9.81
CA VAL A 268 12.57 24.01 9.78
C VAL A 268 13.11 24.32 8.38
N ALA A 269 14.35 24.80 8.30
CA ALA A 269 14.97 25.08 7.02
C ALA A 269 15.20 23.78 6.22
N ALA A 270 14.99 23.85 4.90
CA ALA A 270 15.20 22.73 3.97
C ALA A 270 16.60 22.11 4.16
N GLY A 271 16.65 20.80 4.42
CA GLY A 271 17.89 20.04 4.61
C GLY A 271 18.67 20.34 5.90
N SER A 272 18.09 21.09 6.86
CA SER A 272 18.79 21.41 8.12
C SER A 272 18.81 20.25 9.11
N VAL A 273 17.75 19.45 9.14
CA VAL A 273 17.58 18.27 9.98
C VAL A 273 16.72 17.24 9.24
N PRO A 274 16.86 15.93 9.52
CA PRO A 274 16.01 14.94 8.88
C PRO A 274 14.54 15.12 9.26
N VAL A 275 13.69 15.15 8.23
CA VAL A 275 12.22 15.19 8.36
C VAL A 275 11.67 13.81 8.03
N CYS A 276 10.82 13.31 8.91
CA CYS A 276 10.26 11.97 8.85
C CYS A 276 8.76 11.99 8.58
N HIS A 277 8.25 10.88 8.08
CA HIS A 277 6.82 10.58 8.04
C HIS A 277 6.57 9.10 8.28
N ILE A 278 5.35 8.77 8.71
CA ILE A 278 4.87 7.39 8.72
C ILE A 278 4.45 7.01 7.29
N MET A 279 4.82 5.81 6.85
CA MET A 279 4.43 5.25 5.57
C MET A 279 2.96 4.79 5.61
N PRO A 280 2.14 5.16 4.61
CA PRO A 280 0.78 4.65 4.43
C PRO A 280 0.69 3.11 4.42
N LEU A 281 -0.50 2.56 4.71
CA LEU A 281 -0.70 1.10 4.79
C LEU A 281 -0.43 0.35 3.47
N GLY A 282 -0.61 1.02 2.33
CA GLY A 282 -0.38 0.44 1.00
C GLY A 282 1.08 0.52 0.54
N ASP A 283 1.94 1.23 1.25
CA ASP A 283 3.31 1.47 0.82
C ASP A 283 4.26 0.41 1.36
N MET A 284 5.36 0.20 0.64
CA MET A 284 6.36 -0.80 0.97
C MET A 284 7.77 -0.23 0.85
N LEU A 285 8.63 -0.68 1.77
CA LEU A 285 10.06 -0.51 1.70
C LEU A 285 10.73 -1.86 1.51
N TRP A 286 11.55 -1.96 0.49
CA TRP A 286 12.36 -3.12 0.16
C TRP A 286 13.79 -2.89 0.61
N VAL A 287 14.30 -3.86 1.37
CA VAL A 287 15.66 -3.87 1.89
C VAL A 287 16.31 -5.21 1.65
N ARG A 288 17.65 -5.25 1.64
CA ARG A 288 18.40 -6.50 1.67
C ARG A 288 18.17 -7.20 3.01
N ASN A 289 18.22 -8.54 3.02
CA ASN A 289 18.14 -9.27 4.29
C ASN A 289 19.35 -9.07 5.19
#